data_AF-A0A914CN59-F1
#
_entry.id   AF-A0A914CN59-F1
#
_cell.length_a   1.000
_cell.length_b   1.000
_cell.length_c   1.000
_cell.angle_alpha   90.00
_cell.angle_beta   90.00
_cell.angle_gamma   90.00
#
_symmetry.space_group_name_H-M   'P 1'
#
loop_
_entity.id
_entity.type
_entity.pdbx_description
1 polymer ?
#
loop_
_entity_poly.entity_id
_entity_poly.type
_entity_poly.pdbx_seq_one_letter_code
_entity_poly.pdbx_strand_id
1 'polypeptide(L)'
;MVIAKLDGHYGIQSTYRVVYGRSTNPRGPFVDKAGTDMLNGGGSELIVTHFPMIGPGNGFVYKGQPGENRDIYAYHYYDGLNGGHARLSTICNFFTL
;
A
#
# COMPACT_ATOMS: atom_id res chain seq x y z
N MET A 1 3.74 -11.35 -0.94
CA MET A 1 3.39 -10.05 -0.37
C MET A 1 1.92 -9.81 -0.68
N VAL A 2 1.09 -9.74 0.35
CA VAL A 2 -0.31 -9.34 0.22
C VAL A 2 -0.39 -7.89 0.63
N ILE A 3 -1.05 -7.08 -0.19
CA ILE A 3 -1.35 -5.68 0.12
C ILE A 3 -2.81 -5.61 0.50
N ALA A 4 -3.09 -5.23 1.74
CA ALA A 4 -4.45 -5.06 2.23
C ALA A 4 -4.76 -3.57 2.41
N LYS A 5 -6.02 -3.24 2.18
CA LYS A 5 -6.60 -1.91 2.21
C LYS A 5 -7.58 -1.87 3.36
N LEU A 6 -7.45 -0.87 4.21
CA LEU A 6 -8.40 -0.60 5.27
C LEU A 6 -9.16 0.68 4.89
N ASP A 7 -10.48 0.54 4.70
CA ASP A 7 -11.52 1.59 4.70
C ASP A 7 -11.95 2.20 3.33
N GLY A 8 -13.01 3.04 3.36
CA GLY A 8 -13.86 3.48 2.25
C GLY A 8 -13.52 4.85 1.63
N HIS A 9 -13.89 5.06 0.36
CA HIS A 9 -13.47 6.19 -0.48
C HIS A 9 -14.28 7.45 -0.17
N TYR A 10 -13.71 8.40 0.60
CA TYR A 10 -14.42 9.61 1.07
C TYR A 10 -13.67 10.92 0.80
N GLY A 11 -12.77 10.96 -0.19
CA GLY A 11 -11.95 12.15 -0.46
C GLY A 11 -11.05 12.47 0.74
N ILE A 12 -11.06 13.72 1.21
CA ILE A 12 -10.24 14.17 2.35
C ILE A 12 -10.61 13.52 3.70
N GLN A 13 -11.76 12.84 3.79
CA GLN A 13 -12.15 12.08 4.99
C GLN A 13 -11.71 10.61 4.93
N SER A 14 -10.98 10.21 3.89
CA SER A 14 -10.54 8.83 3.72
C SER A 14 -9.51 8.44 4.78
N THR A 15 -9.76 7.34 5.48
CA THR A 15 -8.85 6.72 6.45
C THR A 15 -7.98 5.63 5.84
N TYR A 16 -7.89 5.59 4.51
CA TYR A 16 -7.10 4.60 3.78
C TYR A 16 -5.67 4.54 4.28
N ARG A 17 -5.24 3.30 4.49
CA ARG A 17 -3.84 2.94 4.55
C ARG A 17 -3.59 1.67 3.77
N VAL A 18 -2.35 1.56 3.32
CA VAL A 18 -1.84 0.37 2.66
C VAL A 18 -0.98 -0.37 3.68
N VAL A 19 -1.33 -1.63 3.94
CA VAL A 19 -0.52 -2.53 4.77
C VAL A 19 -0.05 -3.73 3.97
N TYR A 20 1.02 -4.38 4.42
CA TYR A 20 1.55 -5.58 3.81
C TYR A 20 1.87 -6.69 4.81
N GLY A 21 1.84 -7.92 4.29
CA GLY A 21 2.41 -9.10 4.92
C GLY A 21 2.94 -10.07 3.87
N ARG A 22 3.69 -11.09 4.31
CA ARG A 22 4.33 -12.08 3.42
C ARG A 22 4.06 -13.51 3.87
N SER A 23 4.08 -14.41 2.90
CA SER A 23 4.09 -15.85 3.11
C SER A 23 5.02 -16.50 2.09
N THR A 24 5.64 -17.61 2.47
CA THR A 24 6.36 -18.51 1.56
C THR A 24 5.41 -19.49 0.86
N ASN A 25 4.17 -19.62 1.34
CA ASN A 25 3.13 -20.43 0.73
C ASN A 25 2.05 -19.49 0.14
N PRO A 26 1.65 -19.64 -1.14
CA PRO A 26 0.58 -18.83 -1.72
C PRO A 26 -0.76 -18.95 -0.97
N ARG A 27 -0.96 -20.01 -0.19
CA ARG A 27 -2.16 -20.22 0.65
C ARG A 27 -2.03 -19.65 2.06
N GLY A 28 -0.91 -19.01 2.40
CA GLY A 28 -0.66 -18.48 3.73
C GLY A 28 -0.09 -19.52 4.72
N PRO A 29 0.00 -19.15 6.02
CA PRO A 29 -0.45 -17.87 6.58
C PRO A 29 0.38 -16.69 6.06
N PHE A 30 -0.27 -15.54 5.91
CA PHE A 30 0.41 -14.27 5.60
C PHE A 30 0.61 -13.52 6.91
N VAL A 31 1.86 -13.17 7.22
CA VAL A 31 2.21 -12.47 8.46
C VAL A 31 2.89 -11.14 8.16
N ASP A 32 2.73 -10.19 9.05
CA ASP A 32 3.42 -8.90 8.97
C ASP A 32 4.88 -8.98 9.47
N LYS A 33 5.60 -7.84 9.50
CA LYS A 33 6.99 -7.78 10.01
C LYS A 33 7.11 -8.17 11.48
N ALA A 34 6.05 -8.01 12.29
CA ALA A 34 6.02 -8.41 13.69
C ALA A 34 5.64 -9.89 13.90
N GLY A 35 5.27 -10.60 12.82
CA GLY A 35 4.84 -12.00 12.87
C GLY A 35 3.35 -12.18 13.17
N THR A 36 2.55 -11.12 13.16
CA THR A 36 1.10 -11.18 13.40
C THR A 36 0.39 -11.64 12.12
N ASP A 37 -0.54 -12.59 12.25
CA ASP A 37 -1.36 -13.07 11.14
C ASP A 37 -2.25 -11.95 10.59
N MET A 38 -2.22 -11.74 9.27
CA MET A 38 -3.06 -10.76 8.58
C MET A 38 -4.56 -11.04 8.71
N LEU A 39 -4.96 -12.28 8.98
CA LEU A 39 -6.36 -12.62 9.28
C LEU A 39 -6.78 -12.17 10.69
N ASN A 40 -5.83 -11.91 11.57
CA ASN A 40 -6.05 -11.50 12.96
C ASN A 40 -5.63 -10.04 13.20
N GLY A 41 -5.76 -9.19 12.17
CA GLY A 41 -5.44 -7.76 12.26
C GLY A 41 -3.96 -7.41 12.08
N GLY A 42 -3.11 -8.39 11.72
CA GLY A 42 -1.73 -8.13 11.32
C GLY A 42 -1.64 -7.31 10.03
N GLY A 43 -0.54 -6.58 9.88
CA GLY A 43 -0.25 -5.79 8.69
C GLY A 43 0.78 -4.71 8.99
N SER A 44 1.94 -4.77 8.34
CA SER A 44 2.94 -3.71 8.45
C SER A 44 2.54 -2.55 7.57
N GLU A 45 2.66 -1.33 8.08
CA GLU A 45 2.30 -0.13 7.31
C GLU A 45 3.29 0.07 6.16
N LEU A 46 2.73 0.23 4.96
CA LEU A 46 3.48 0.60 3.77
C LEU A 46 3.39 2.09 3.51
N ILE A 47 2.17 2.60 3.40
CA ILE A 47 1.87 4.01 3.18
C ILE A 47 0.62 4.36 3.96
N VAL A 48 0.72 5.44 4.72
CA VAL A 48 -0.36 6.06 5.48
C VAL A 48 -0.55 7.50 5.02
N THR A 49 -1.67 8.11 5.40
CA THR A 49 -1.88 9.56 5.21
C THR A 49 -0.70 10.35 5.76
N HIS A 50 -0.12 11.21 4.93
CA HIS A 50 0.80 12.27 5.33
C HIS A 50 0.40 13.53 4.57
N PHE A 51 -0.06 14.59 5.26
CA PHE A 51 -0.55 15.78 4.56
C PHE A 51 0.53 16.31 3.58
N PRO A 52 0.18 16.63 2.32
CA PRO A 52 -1.17 16.74 1.76
C PRO A 52 -1.76 15.46 1.15
N MET A 53 -1.05 14.33 1.19
CA MET A 53 -1.49 13.04 0.70
C MET A 53 -2.44 12.35 1.69
N ILE A 54 -3.73 12.32 1.38
CA ILE A 54 -4.77 11.73 2.23
C ILE A 54 -5.25 10.41 1.63
N GLY A 55 -5.33 9.38 2.46
CA GLY A 55 -5.92 8.11 2.11
C GLY A 55 -5.26 7.39 0.93
N PRO A 56 -3.93 7.15 0.95
CA PRO A 56 -3.26 6.39 -0.11
C PRO A 56 -3.80 4.96 -0.21
N GLY A 57 -4.12 4.49 -1.41
CA GLY A 57 -4.78 3.21 -1.56
C GLY A 57 -4.96 2.69 -2.97
N ASN A 58 -5.67 1.56 -3.05
CA ASN A 58 -6.00 0.85 -4.30
C ASN A 58 -4.81 0.77 -5.26
N GLY A 59 -3.68 0.30 -4.75
CA GLY A 59 -2.45 0.26 -5.52
C GLY A 59 -2.24 -1.05 -6.25
N PHE A 60 -1.29 -1.01 -7.16
CA PHE A 60 -0.88 -2.12 -8.01
C PHE A 60 0.63 -2.26 -7.96
N VAL A 61 1.10 -3.51 -7.94
CA VAL A 61 2.53 -3.83 -7.96
C VAL A 61 2.93 -4.23 -9.37
N TYR A 62 3.81 -3.45 -9.97
CA TYR A 62 4.50 -3.81 -11.19
C TYR A 62 5.89 -4.34 -10.86
N LYS A 63 6.21 -5.53 -11.36
CA LYS A 63 7.54 -6.12 -11.27
C LYS A 63 8.29 -5.88 -12.57
N GLY A 64 9.45 -5.23 -12.48
CA GLY A 64 10.33 -4.98 -13.62
C GLY A 64 10.96 -6.26 -14.16
N GLN A 65 11.71 -6.15 -15.26
CA GLN A 65 12.49 -7.30 -15.74
C GLN A 65 13.59 -7.65 -14.73
N PRO A 66 13.96 -8.93 -14.59
CA PRO A 66 15.08 -9.33 -13.73
C PRO A 66 16.36 -8.55 -14.08
N GLY A 67 17.03 -8.02 -13.07
CA GLY A 67 18.26 -7.23 -13.24
C GLY A 67 18.01 -5.73 -13.48
N GLU A 68 16.76 -5.31 -13.67
CA GLU A 68 16.40 -3.91 -13.75
C GLU A 68 15.73 -3.48 -12.44
N ASN A 69 16.28 -2.49 -11.75
CA ASN A 69 15.71 -1.95 -10.51
C ASN A 69 14.50 -1.05 -10.83
N ARG A 70 13.42 -1.67 -11.34
CA ARG A 70 12.21 -1.00 -11.87
C ARG A 70 10.92 -1.52 -11.25
N ASP A 71 11.02 -2.08 -10.05
CA ASP A 71 9.84 -2.52 -9.30
C ASP A 71 9.08 -1.30 -8.79
N ILE A 72 7.79 -1.22 -9.13
CA ILE A 72 6.95 -0.06 -8.84
C ILE A 72 5.72 -0.50 -8.05
N TYR A 73 5.40 0.24 -7.00
CA TYR A 73 4.06 0.25 -6.42
C TYR A 73 3.35 1.54 -6.81
N ALA A 74 2.35 1.45 -7.70
CA ALA A 74 1.52 2.58 -8.10
C ALA A 74 0.27 2.63 -7.23
N TYR A 75 -0.18 3.80 -6.81
CA TYR A 75 -1.35 3.96 -5.95
C TYR A 75 -2.00 5.32 -6.15
N HIS A 76 -3.30 5.43 -5.81
CA HIS A 76 -3.97 6.72 -5.77
C HIS A 76 -3.97 7.29 -4.34
N TYR A 77 -4.14 8.59 -4.24
CA TYR A 77 -4.42 9.31 -3.00
C TYR A 77 -5.32 10.51 -3.29
N TYR A 78 -5.86 11.13 -2.25
CA TYR A 78 -6.61 12.38 -2.33
C TYR A 78 -5.73 13.56 -1.91
N ASP A 79 -5.61 14.56 -2.78
CA ASP A 79 -4.77 15.74 -2.53
C ASP A 79 -5.50 16.78 -1.67
N GLY A 80 -5.10 16.90 -0.41
CA GLY A 80 -5.67 17.83 0.56
C GLY A 80 -5.46 19.32 0.21
N LEU A 81 -4.51 19.65 -0.67
CA LEU A 81 -4.29 21.02 -1.15
C LEU A 81 -5.10 21.32 -2.42
N ASN A 82 -5.71 20.31 -3.03
CA ASN A 82 -6.43 20.43 -4.29
C ASN A 82 -7.82 19.79 -4.18
N GLY A 83 -8.60 20.22 -3.18
CA GLY A 83 -10.01 19.84 -3.04
C GLY A 83 -10.29 18.35 -2.86
N GLY A 84 -9.28 17.56 -2.48
CA GLY A 84 -9.41 16.10 -2.39
C GLY A 84 -9.50 15.41 -3.75
N HIS A 85 -9.03 16.02 -4.83
CA HIS A 85 -8.96 15.35 -6.14
C HIS A 85 -8.01 14.14 -6.07
N ALA A 86 -8.42 13.05 -6.71
CA ALA A 86 -7.60 11.85 -6.80
C ALA A 86 -6.35 12.12 -7.65
N ARG A 87 -5.19 11.71 -7.14
CA ARG A 87 -3.88 11.81 -7.79
C ARG A 87 -3.22 10.44 -7.83
N LEU A 88 -2.36 10.22 -8.82
CA LEU A 88 -1.52 9.02 -8.94
C LEU A 88 -0.13 9.32 -8.34
N SER A 89 0.43 8.34 -7.63
CA SER A 89 1.82 8.35 -7.18
C SER A 89 2.42 6.95 -7.28
N THR A 90 3.75 6.87 -7.15
CA THR A 90 4.50 5.63 -7.20
C THR A 90 5.55 5.55 -6.09
N ILE A 91 5.83 4.35 -5.62
CA ILE A 91 7.09 4.01 -4.94
C ILE A 91 7.92 3.20 -5.91
N CYS A 92 9.14 3.67 -6.20
CA CYS A 92 10.14 2.94 -6.98
C CYS A 92 10.97 2.03 -6.06
N ASN A 93 11.53 0.96 -6.64
CA ASN A 93 12.32 -0.06 -5.96
C ASN A 93 11.53 -0.75 -4.83
N PHE A 94 10.25 -1.02 -5.10
CA PHE A 94 9.29 -1.39 -4.07
C PHE A 94 9.68 -2.63 -3.24
N PHE A 95 10.32 -3.63 -3.86
CA PHE A 95 10.68 -4.88 -3.17
C PHE A 95 11.97 -4.81 -2.35
N THR A 96 12.67 -3.68 -2.31
CA THR A 96 13.89 -3.49 -1.49
C THR A 96 13.64 -2.76 -0.17
N LEU A 97 12.38 -2.51 0.19
CA LEU A 97 11.92 -1.89 1.45
C LEU A 97 11.81 -2.86 2.65
#